data_AF-A0A939U293-F1
#
_entry.id   AF-A0A939U293-F1
#
_cell.length_a   1.000
_cell.length_b   1.000
_cell.length_c   1.000
_cell.angle_alpha   90.00
_cell.angle_beta   90.00
_cell.angle_gamma   90.00
#
_symmetry.space_group_name_H-M   'P 1'
#
loop_
_entity.id
_entity.type
_entity.pdbx_description
1 polymer ?
#
loop_
_entity_poly.entity_id
_entity_poly.type
_entity_poly.pdbx_seq_one_letter_code
_entity_poly.pdbx_strand_id
1 'polypeptide(L)'
;MKGNYSPCGGEGGSSLPTGEGGGRGRRCISAEQISSQANLRRLTAQRKRFRALNWPALVENHRHSVFFQTDLGDAAQDFAANNITIPKPISEDNPLLTRVHDNMFRAEVKRLRGEDDTAEAQEAFRLLRQGLTETVKVEIENQKSPRMSVYGDQIVWGRSPVRIDIAGGWTDTPPYCLMEGGNVINLAIELNGQPPLQAYVKPCKERHIILRSIDLGASEVVKTYEELADFYHVGSPFSIPKAALVLAGFQPGFCIEKFESLEKQLEAFGCGMELTMLSAIPAGSGLGTSSILASTVLGALNDFCGLAWDKQEIGRRTLVLEQLLTTGGGWQDQFGGLLQGIKLLQTKRGFDQSPTVHWLPSELYTQPEYRQCHLLYYTGITRTAKTLLAEIVRRMFLNNHDEIALLRDMKEHTLNLYETIQRNDFVGLGKAIRKTWAQNQAIDGGTNPAGVKAISDMVDDLCLGYKLPGAGGGGYLYMVAKDPDAAARIRQILNATPQNANARFVDMTLSEKGLQVSRS
;
A
#
# COMPACT_ATOMS: atom_id res chain seq x y z
N MET A 1 -64.01 -2.81 40.60
CA MET A 1 -64.82 -3.79 39.85
C MET A 1 -63.84 -4.64 39.03
N LYS A 2 -63.38 -5.77 39.58
CA LYS A 2 -63.81 -7.13 39.21
C LYS A 2 -64.01 -7.35 37.72
N GLY A 3 -63.12 -8.15 37.14
CA GLY A 3 -63.25 -8.80 35.84
C GLY A 3 -62.33 -10.01 35.80
N ASN A 4 -62.81 -11.14 36.35
CA ASN A 4 -62.18 -12.45 36.34
C ASN A 4 -62.12 -13.00 34.90
N TYR A 5 -61.02 -13.63 34.52
CA TYR A 5 -61.01 -14.68 33.50
C TYR A 5 -60.34 -15.92 34.08
N SER A 6 -61.18 -16.92 34.38
CA SER A 6 -60.78 -18.30 34.66
C SER A 6 -60.53 -19.06 33.35
N PRO A 7 -59.72 -20.14 33.37
CA PRO A 7 -59.41 -20.95 32.20
C PRO A 7 -60.49 -22.02 32.00
N CYS A 8 -61.03 -22.13 30.79
CA CYS A 8 -61.81 -23.30 30.39
C CYS A 8 -60.89 -24.29 29.66
N GLY A 9 -60.69 -25.44 30.30
CA GLY A 9 -60.24 -26.65 29.61
C GLY A 9 -61.29 -27.09 28.59
N GLY A 10 -60.79 -27.57 27.46
CA GLY A 10 -61.56 -28.27 26.44
C GLY A 10 -60.66 -29.31 25.82
N GLU A 11 -60.81 -30.56 26.27
CA GLU A 11 -60.27 -31.74 25.60
C GLU A 11 -60.85 -31.80 24.18
N GLY A 12 -59.97 -31.73 23.19
CA GLY A 12 -60.30 -31.88 21.78
C GLY A 12 -59.18 -32.65 21.11
N GLY A 13 -59.20 -33.97 21.27
CA GLY A 13 -58.33 -34.86 20.53
C GLY A 13 -58.58 -34.71 19.04
N SER A 14 -57.59 -34.17 18.31
CA SER A 14 -57.49 -34.33 16.87
C SER A 14 -56.36 -35.30 16.58
N SER A 15 -56.73 -36.55 16.39
CA SER A 15 -55.89 -37.58 15.81
C SER A 15 -55.52 -37.16 14.39
N LEU A 16 -54.24 -36.81 14.19
CA LEU A 16 -53.65 -36.67 12.86
C LEU A 16 -53.66 -38.06 12.17
N PRO A 17 -54.01 -38.14 10.87
CA PRO A 17 -54.13 -39.43 10.20
C PRO A 17 -52.76 -40.08 10.03
N THR A 18 -52.66 -41.31 10.50
CA THR A 18 -51.58 -42.25 10.17
C THR A 18 -51.70 -42.64 8.70
N GLY A 19 -50.96 -41.94 7.85
CA GLY A 19 -50.70 -42.38 6.48
C GLY A 19 -49.67 -43.51 6.49
N GLU A 20 -50.14 -44.76 6.49
CA GLU A 20 -49.35 -45.90 6.04
C GLU A 20 -49.32 -45.88 4.50
N GLY A 21 -48.21 -45.37 3.95
CA GLY A 21 -47.90 -45.38 2.53
C GLY A 21 -46.39 -45.41 2.34
N GLY A 22 -45.89 -46.55 1.88
CA GLY A 22 -44.48 -46.92 1.72
C GLY A 22 -43.50 -45.78 1.38
N GLY A 23 -42.73 -45.39 2.38
CA GLY A 23 -41.53 -44.54 2.26
C GLY A 23 -40.94 -44.33 3.65
N ARG A 24 -39.69 -44.78 3.88
CA ARG A 24 -39.02 -44.84 5.20
C ARG A 24 -39.37 -43.65 6.12
N GLY A 25 -39.87 -43.98 7.32
CA GLY A 25 -40.40 -43.04 8.30
C GLY A 25 -39.53 -41.82 8.57
N ARG A 26 -40.10 -40.64 8.29
CA ARG A 26 -39.52 -39.35 8.68
C ARG A 26 -40.29 -38.83 9.88
N ARG A 27 -39.61 -38.77 11.03
CA ARG A 27 -40.16 -38.16 12.26
C ARG A 27 -40.19 -36.64 12.08
N CYS A 28 -41.35 -36.03 12.28
CA CYS A 28 -41.46 -34.57 12.39
C CYS A 28 -40.95 -34.13 13.77
N ILE A 29 -40.08 -33.13 13.82
CA ILE A 29 -39.42 -32.63 15.04
C ILE A 29 -39.60 -31.11 15.07
N SER A 30 -40.00 -30.55 16.21
CA SER A 30 -40.12 -29.09 16.38
C SER A 30 -38.75 -28.40 16.49
N ALA A 31 -38.67 -27.09 16.25
CA ALA A 31 -37.42 -26.33 16.38
C ALA A 31 -36.79 -26.45 17.79
N GLU A 32 -37.61 -26.46 18.84
CA GLU A 32 -37.17 -26.68 20.22
C GLU A 32 -36.61 -28.10 20.43
N GLN A 33 -37.26 -29.11 19.85
CA GLN A 33 -36.78 -30.48 19.90
C GLN A 33 -35.50 -30.69 19.08
N ILE A 34 -35.29 -29.93 17.99
CA ILE A 34 -34.01 -29.91 17.27
C ILE A 34 -32.93 -29.35 18.19
N SER A 35 -33.18 -28.25 18.91
CA SER A 35 -32.21 -27.68 19.84
C SER A 35 -31.86 -28.61 20.99
N SER A 36 -32.80 -29.41 21.49
CA SER A 36 -32.56 -30.37 22.59
C SER A 36 -31.89 -31.68 22.14
N GLN A 37 -32.03 -32.06 20.87
CA GLN A 37 -31.47 -33.32 20.33
C GLN A 37 -30.21 -33.11 19.48
N ALA A 38 -29.95 -31.89 19.00
CA ALA A 38 -28.81 -31.60 18.14
C ALA A 38 -27.49 -31.71 18.91
N ASN A 39 -26.68 -32.71 18.55
CA ASN A 39 -25.30 -32.78 19.01
C ASN A 39 -24.39 -31.95 18.11
N LEU A 40 -24.29 -30.65 18.40
CA LEU A 40 -23.48 -29.71 17.62
C LEU A 40 -22.00 -30.11 17.60
N ARG A 41 -21.44 -30.64 18.71
CA ARG A 41 -20.05 -31.10 18.76
C ARG A 41 -19.79 -32.22 17.75
N ARG A 42 -20.68 -33.22 17.69
CA ARG A 42 -20.61 -34.33 16.73
C ARG A 42 -20.74 -33.82 15.29
N LEU A 43 -21.69 -32.94 15.01
CA LEU A 43 -21.90 -32.40 13.67
C LEU A 43 -20.70 -31.57 13.20
N THR A 44 -20.12 -30.73 14.06
CA THR A 44 -18.92 -29.94 13.75
C THR A 44 -17.72 -30.85 13.52
N ALA A 45 -17.50 -31.87 14.36
CA ALA A 45 -16.43 -32.85 14.16
C ALA A 45 -16.59 -33.63 12.84
N GLN A 46 -17.82 -34.05 12.51
CA GLN A 46 -18.13 -34.72 11.25
C GLN A 46 -17.83 -33.80 10.04
N ARG A 47 -18.24 -32.53 10.11
CA ARG A 47 -17.96 -31.54 9.05
C ARG A 47 -16.47 -31.33 8.86
N LYS A 48 -15.70 -31.16 9.93
CA LYS A 48 -14.24 -31.02 9.87
C LYS A 48 -13.58 -32.22 9.18
N ARG A 49 -14.01 -33.44 9.53
CA ARG A 49 -13.52 -34.67 8.87
C ARG A 49 -13.84 -34.69 7.39
N PHE A 50 -15.08 -34.37 6.99
CA PHE A 50 -15.44 -34.35 5.57
C PHE A 50 -14.69 -33.26 4.79
N ARG A 51 -14.48 -32.09 5.40
CA ARG A 51 -13.70 -31.01 4.81
C ARG A 51 -12.25 -31.45 4.57
N ALA A 52 -11.63 -32.10 5.55
CA ALA A 52 -10.29 -32.67 5.42
C ALA A 52 -10.17 -33.71 4.28
N LEU A 53 -11.19 -34.53 4.05
CA LEU A 53 -11.23 -35.49 2.94
C LEU A 53 -11.39 -34.81 1.56
N ASN A 54 -12.06 -33.66 1.52
CA ASN A 54 -12.35 -32.96 0.26
C ASN A 54 -11.20 -32.05 -0.19
N TRP A 55 -10.38 -31.56 0.74
CA TRP A 55 -9.28 -30.64 0.44
C TRP A 55 -8.35 -31.12 -0.67
N PRO A 56 -7.83 -32.37 -0.66
CA PRO A 56 -6.98 -32.86 -1.74
C PRO A 56 -7.63 -32.78 -3.12
N ALA A 57 -8.91 -33.19 -3.22
CA ALA A 57 -9.66 -33.16 -4.47
C ALA A 57 -9.90 -31.72 -4.98
N LEU A 58 -10.12 -30.77 -4.07
CA LEU A 58 -10.27 -29.36 -4.44
C LEU A 58 -8.98 -28.77 -5.01
N VAL A 59 -7.83 -29.04 -4.40
CA VAL A 59 -6.53 -28.53 -4.88
C VAL A 59 -6.13 -29.18 -6.21
N GLU A 60 -6.29 -30.50 -6.33
CA GLU A 60 -5.97 -31.23 -7.56
C GLU A 60 -6.79 -30.70 -8.74
N ASN A 61 -8.05 -30.32 -8.50
CA ASN A 61 -8.95 -29.75 -9.51
C ASN A 61 -9.02 -28.22 -9.46
N HIS A 62 -7.99 -27.51 -8.99
CA HIS A 62 -8.01 -26.05 -8.77
C HIS A 62 -8.43 -25.20 -9.99
N ARG A 63 -8.27 -25.69 -11.21
CA ARG A 63 -8.74 -24.99 -12.43
C ARG A 63 -10.26 -24.91 -12.54
N HIS A 64 -10.96 -25.83 -11.89
CA HIS A 64 -12.42 -25.95 -11.93
C HIS A 64 -13.05 -25.87 -10.53
N SER A 65 -12.23 -25.74 -9.49
CA SER A 65 -12.66 -25.63 -8.10
C SER A 65 -12.47 -24.21 -7.57
N VAL A 66 -13.05 -23.95 -6.40
CA VAL A 66 -12.96 -22.65 -5.73
C VAL A 66 -11.74 -22.52 -4.80
N PHE A 67 -10.78 -23.47 -4.85
CA PHE A 67 -9.75 -23.61 -3.82
C PHE A 67 -8.99 -22.29 -3.57
N PHE A 68 -8.41 -21.70 -4.61
CA PHE A 68 -7.65 -20.44 -4.51
C PHE A 68 -8.52 -19.19 -4.30
N GLN A 69 -9.85 -19.33 -4.30
CA GLN A 69 -10.79 -18.27 -3.95
C GLN A 69 -11.33 -18.41 -2.52
N THR A 70 -10.98 -19.48 -1.79
CA THR A 70 -11.27 -19.63 -0.36
C THR A 70 -10.26 -18.89 0.52
N ASP A 71 -10.55 -18.79 1.82
CA ASP A 71 -9.55 -18.37 2.80
C ASP A 71 -8.48 -19.46 2.93
N LEU A 72 -7.33 -19.21 2.29
CA LEU A 72 -6.20 -20.14 2.26
C LEU A 72 -5.51 -20.21 3.63
N GLY A 73 -5.71 -19.23 4.51
CA GLY A 73 -5.27 -19.29 5.89
C GLY A 73 -6.05 -20.35 6.69
N ASP A 74 -7.39 -20.35 6.62
CA ASP A 74 -8.23 -21.40 7.23
C ASP A 74 -7.94 -22.77 6.60
N ALA A 75 -7.78 -22.81 5.27
CA ALA A 75 -7.40 -24.05 4.60
C ALA A 75 -6.03 -24.55 5.09
N ALA A 76 -5.03 -23.67 5.25
CA ALA A 76 -3.71 -24.08 5.71
C ALA A 76 -3.73 -24.62 7.15
N GLN A 77 -4.54 -24.02 8.04
CA GLN A 77 -4.79 -24.55 9.39
C GLN A 77 -5.39 -25.95 9.35
N ASP A 78 -6.35 -26.20 8.46
CA ASP A 78 -6.92 -27.52 8.29
C ASP A 78 -5.90 -28.56 7.78
N PHE A 79 -5.04 -28.18 6.83
CA PHE A 79 -3.98 -29.05 6.32
C PHE A 79 -2.95 -29.39 7.41
N ALA A 80 -2.58 -28.41 8.23
CA ALA A 80 -1.67 -28.62 9.35
C ALA A 80 -2.33 -29.51 10.44
N ALA A 81 -3.54 -29.17 10.89
CA ALA A 81 -4.23 -29.86 11.97
C ALA A 81 -4.62 -31.32 11.63
N ASN A 82 -4.89 -31.62 10.37
CA ASN A 82 -5.29 -32.97 9.92
C ASN A 82 -4.15 -33.73 9.21
N ASN A 83 -2.91 -33.21 9.23
CA ASN A 83 -1.75 -33.82 8.56
C ASN A 83 -1.99 -34.16 7.08
N ILE A 84 -2.73 -33.32 6.36
CA ILE A 84 -3.02 -33.52 4.93
C ILE A 84 -1.74 -33.25 4.13
N THR A 85 -1.39 -34.11 3.18
CA THR A 85 -0.19 -33.91 2.35
C THR A 85 -0.21 -32.55 1.65
N ILE A 86 0.89 -31.80 1.76
CA ILE A 86 1.04 -30.52 1.07
C ILE A 86 1.02 -30.79 -0.44
N PRO A 87 0.21 -30.07 -1.23
CA PRO A 87 0.17 -30.27 -2.67
C PRO A 87 1.51 -29.93 -3.32
N LYS A 88 1.76 -30.56 -4.47
CA LYS A 88 2.90 -30.21 -5.33
C LYS A 88 2.67 -28.82 -5.94
N PRO A 89 3.75 -28.08 -6.28
CA PRO A 89 3.64 -26.81 -6.98
C PRO A 89 2.77 -26.95 -8.24
N ILE A 90 1.91 -25.97 -8.48
CA ILE A 90 1.11 -25.93 -9.71
C ILE A 90 1.98 -25.55 -10.93
N SER A 91 1.56 -25.98 -12.12
CA SER A 91 2.27 -25.73 -13.38
C SER A 91 2.33 -24.23 -13.74
N GLU A 92 3.38 -23.84 -14.48
CA GLU A 92 3.67 -22.45 -14.87
C GLU A 92 2.64 -21.83 -15.82
N ASP A 93 1.83 -22.64 -16.50
CA ASP A 93 0.74 -22.21 -17.38
C ASP A 93 -0.49 -21.70 -16.59
N ASN A 94 -0.51 -21.86 -15.26
CA ASN A 94 -1.52 -21.23 -14.43
C ASN A 94 -1.31 -19.70 -14.34
N PRO A 95 -2.38 -18.91 -14.17
CA PRO A 95 -2.27 -17.47 -13.98
C PRO A 95 -1.29 -17.11 -12.86
N LEU A 96 -0.53 -16.03 -13.06
CA LEU A 96 0.54 -15.63 -12.13
C LEU A 96 0.04 -15.47 -10.69
N LEU A 97 -1.11 -14.82 -10.49
CA LEU A 97 -1.69 -14.64 -9.15
C LEU A 97 -2.06 -15.98 -8.51
N THR A 98 -2.57 -16.95 -9.27
CA THR A 98 -2.84 -18.31 -8.76
C THR A 98 -1.56 -18.97 -8.27
N ARG A 99 -0.45 -18.81 -8.98
CA ARG A 99 0.87 -19.31 -8.56
C ARG A 99 1.39 -18.61 -7.31
N VAL A 100 1.11 -17.32 -7.14
CA VAL A 100 1.43 -16.57 -5.92
C VAL A 100 0.64 -17.13 -4.73
N HIS A 101 -0.68 -17.33 -4.89
CA HIS A 101 -1.54 -17.94 -3.87
C HIS A 101 -1.09 -19.36 -3.50
N ASP A 102 -0.73 -20.21 -4.49
CA ASP A 102 -0.20 -21.56 -4.26
C ASP A 102 1.06 -21.57 -3.42
N ASN A 103 2.05 -20.76 -3.79
CA ASN A 103 3.31 -20.68 -3.05
C ASN A 103 3.06 -20.19 -1.62
N MET A 104 2.25 -19.14 -1.43
CA MET A 104 2.01 -18.65 -0.07
C MET A 104 1.16 -19.61 0.77
N PHE A 105 0.20 -20.32 0.18
CA PHE A 105 -0.54 -21.38 0.87
C PHE A 105 0.40 -22.48 1.36
N ARG A 106 1.30 -22.97 0.48
CA ARG A 106 2.27 -24.01 0.83
C ARG A 106 3.24 -23.54 1.91
N ALA A 107 3.71 -22.28 1.82
CA ALA A 107 4.52 -21.65 2.86
C ALA A 107 3.78 -21.64 4.20
N GLU A 108 2.51 -21.25 4.22
CA GLU A 108 1.73 -21.18 5.45
C GLU A 108 1.51 -22.55 6.11
N VAL A 109 1.25 -23.59 5.32
CA VAL A 109 1.12 -24.95 5.87
C VAL A 109 2.43 -25.40 6.52
N LYS A 110 3.58 -25.16 5.87
CA LYS A 110 4.90 -25.48 6.43
C LYS A 110 5.17 -24.71 7.71
N ARG A 111 4.91 -23.40 7.71
CA ARG A 111 5.07 -22.53 8.89
C ARG A 111 4.25 -23.03 10.07
N LEU A 112 2.99 -23.43 9.84
CA LEU A 112 2.11 -23.99 10.87
C LEU A 112 2.57 -25.36 11.40
N ARG A 113 3.39 -26.09 10.64
CA ARG A 113 4.02 -27.35 11.05
C ARG A 113 5.40 -27.17 11.70
N GLY A 114 5.95 -25.97 11.71
CA GLY A 114 7.33 -25.71 12.14
C GLY A 114 8.38 -26.21 11.13
N GLU A 115 8.01 -26.37 9.87
CA GLU A 115 8.90 -26.68 8.75
C GLU A 115 9.42 -25.37 8.12
N ASP A 116 10.53 -25.42 7.37
CA ASP A 116 11.07 -24.23 6.66
C ASP A 116 10.19 -23.81 5.48
N ASP A 117 9.57 -22.63 5.61
CA ASP A 117 8.67 -22.00 4.64
C ASP A 117 9.34 -20.93 3.77
N THR A 118 10.64 -20.66 3.99
CA THR A 118 11.35 -19.53 3.40
C THR A 118 11.33 -19.55 1.87
N ALA A 119 11.56 -20.72 1.27
CA ALA A 119 11.63 -20.87 -0.18
C ALA A 119 10.31 -20.52 -0.87
N GLU A 120 9.19 -21.11 -0.42
CA GLU A 120 7.87 -20.84 -0.97
C GLU A 120 7.41 -19.40 -0.70
N ALA A 121 7.68 -18.86 0.48
CA ALA A 121 7.34 -17.47 0.79
C ALA A 121 8.08 -16.50 -0.14
N GLN A 122 9.39 -16.67 -0.31
CA GLN A 122 10.20 -15.84 -1.21
C GLN A 122 9.75 -15.96 -2.67
N GLU A 123 9.38 -17.15 -3.11
CA GLU A 123 8.90 -17.39 -4.47
C GLU A 123 7.57 -16.68 -4.73
N ALA A 124 6.63 -16.69 -3.78
CA ALA A 124 5.38 -15.93 -3.90
C ALA A 124 5.64 -14.43 -4.11
N PHE A 125 6.52 -13.83 -3.31
CA PHE A 125 6.92 -12.43 -3.49
C PHE A 125 7.70 -12.19 -4.79
N ARG A 126 8.53 -13.14 -5.23
CA ARG A 126 9.28 -13.06 -6.49
C ARG A 126 8.33 -13.04 -7.69
N LEU A 127 7.34 -13.91 -7.71
CA LEU A 127 6.32 -13.97 -8.76
C LEU A 127 5.52 -12.68 -8.84
N LEU A 128 5.09 -12.13 -7.69
CA LEU A 128 4.40 -10.84 -7.66
C LEU A 128 5.26 -9.72 -8.29
N ARG A 129 6.54 -9.62 -7.89
CA ARG A 129 7.49 -8.66 -8.48
C ARG A 129 7.66 -8.88 -9.97
N GLN A 130 7.78 -10.13 -10.40
CA GLN A 130 7.88 -10.49 -11.81
C GLN A 130 6.68 -9.94 -12.60
N GLY A 131 5.45 -10.21 -12.17
CA GLY A 131 4.26 -9.73 -12.87
C GLY A 131 4.16 -8.20 -12.94
N LEU A 132 4.55 -7.50 -11.88
CA LEU A 132 4.57 -6.02 -11.87
C LEU A 132 5.65 -5.45 -12.80
N THR A 133 6.85 -6.06 -12.83
CA THR A 133 7.96 -5.57 -13.66
C THR A 133 7.83 -5.92 -15.14
N GLU A 134 7.18 -7.04 -15.49
CA GLU A 134 6.96 -7.45 -16.88
C GLU A 134 6.13 -6.47 -17.68
N THR A 135 5.10 -5.85 -17.08
CA THR A 135 4.29 -4.81 -17.74
C THR A 135 5.14 -3.65 -18.28
N VAL A 136 6.25 -3.36 -17.60
CA VAL A 136 7.13 -2.24 -17.94
C VAL A 136 8.28 -2.66 -18.82
N LYS A 137 8.76 -3.90 -18.72
CA LYS A 137 9.77 -4.44 -19.63
C LYS A 137 9.34 -4.37 -21.10
N VAL A 138 8.09 -4.71 -21.40
CA VAL A 138 7.54 -4.63 -22.77
C VAL A 138 7.58 -3.18 -23.30
N GLU A 139 7.42 -2.20 -22.43
CA GLU A 139 7.50 -0.78 -22.83
C GLU A 139 8.94 -0.27 -22.87
N ILE A 140 9.83 -0.79 -22.03
CA ILE A 140 11.27 -0.54 -22.08
C ILE A 140 11.87 -1.05 -23.40
N GLU A 141 11.40 -2.18 -23.93
CA GLU A 141 11.82 -2.69 -25.24
C GLU A 141 11.48 -1.73 -26.40
N ASN A 142 10.48 -0.86 -26.20
CA ASN A 142 10.07 0.17 -27.16
C ASN A 142 10.61 1.57 -26.80
N GLN A 143 11.49 1.68 -25.81
CA GLN A 143 11.96 2.94 -25.25
C GLN A 143 13.01 3.63 -26.14
N LYS A 144 13.05 4.96 -26.11
CA LYS A 144 14.12 5.73 -26.73
C LYS A 144 15.43 5.55 -25.95
N SER A 145 16.54 5.33 -26.65
CA SER A 145 17.89 5.40 -26.05
C SER A 145 18.06 6.76 -25.35
N PRO A 146 18.69 6.81 -24.15
CA PRO A 146 18.95 8.06 -23.47
C PRO A 146 19.83 8.98 -24.34
N ARG A 147 19.46 10.26 -24.42
CA ARG A 147 20.22 11.29 -25.16
C ARG A 147 20.40 12.53 -24.31
N MET A 148 21.59 13.11 -24.33
CA MET A 148 21.83 14.37 -23.62
C MET A 148 20.94 15.46 -24.19
N SER A 149 20.00 15.97 -23.39
CA SER A 149 19.04 16.98 -23.81
C SER A 149 19.39 18.40 -23.32
N VAL A 150 20.48 18.52 -22.56
CA VAL A 150 20.91 19.74 -21.86
C VAL A 150 22.23 20.28 -22.42
N TYR A 151 22.47 21.57 -22.24
CA TYR A 151 23.78 22.17 -22.50
C TYR A 151 24.80 21.83 -21.40
N GLY A 152 26.09 21.99 -21.70
CA GLY A 152 27.18 21.60 -20.79
C GLY A 152 27.25 22.41 -19.49
N ASP A 153 26.60 23.57 -19.43
CA ASP A 153 26.51 24.48 -18.29
C ASP A 153 25.15 24.42 -17.57
N GLN A 154 24.18 23.67 -18.11
CA GLN A 154 22.85 23.58 -17.53
C GLN A 154 22.77 22.54 -16.40
N ILE A 155 21.91 22.85 -15.43
CA ILE A 155 21.55 21.93 -14.35
C ILE A 155 20.04 21.67 -14.42
N VAL A 156 19.66 20.40 -14.43
CA VAL A 156 18.26 19.98 -14.28
C VAL A 156 17.95 19.88 -12.79
N TRP A 157 16.88 20.54 -12.36
CA TRP A 157 16.39 20.52 -11.00
C TRP A 157 14.96 19.97 -10.97
N GLY A 158 14.81 18.77 -10.42
CA GLY A 158 13.54 18.15 -10.06
C GLY A 158 13.17 18.42 -8.61
N ARG A 159 11.90 18.73 -8.34
CA ARG A 159 11.38 18.96 -6.98
C ARG A 159 9.94 18.47 -6.85
N SER A 160 9.64 17.81 -5.73
CA SER A 160 8.31 17.24 -5.48
C SER A 160 7.79 17.54 -4.08
N PRO A 161 6.48 17.82 -3.95
CA PRO A 161 5.80 17.82 -2.66
C PRO A 161 5.74 16.38 -2.10
N VAL A 162 5.49 16.26 -0.81
CA VAL A 162 5.14 14.97 -0.20
C VAL A 162 3.64 14.72 -0.24
N ARG A 163 3.20 13.55 0.22
CA ARG A 163 1.78 13.18 0.21
C ARG A 163 1.26 12.78 1.59
N ILE A 164 0.03 13.17 1.86
CA ILE A 164 -0.79 12.62 2.94
C ILE A 164 -1.93 11.83 2.33
N ASP A 165 -2.12 10.58 2.73
CA ASP A 165 -3.34 9.84 2.42
C ASP A 165 -4.38 10.08 3.53
N ILE A 166 -5.64 10.29 3.15
CA ILE A 166 -6.75 10.55 4.09
C ILE A 166 -7.79 9.44 4.11
N ALA A 167 -7.85 8.61 3.08
CA ALA A 167 -8.62 7.37 3.05
C ALA A 167 -8.07 6.40 2.01
N GLY A 168 -8.26 5.10 2.26
CA GLY A 168 -8.02 4.04 1.29
C GLY A 168 -6.59 3.51 1.23
N GLY A 169 -5.65 4.03 2.03
CA GLY A 169 -4.30 3.46 2.13
C GLY A 169 -4.35 1.96 2.41
N TRP A 170 -3.45 1.19 1.78
CA TRP A 170 -3.44 -0.28 1.65
C TRP A 170 -4.28 -0.86 0.53
N THR A 171 -5.30 -0.17 0.04
CA THR A 171 -6.06 -0.66 -1.13
C THR A 171 -5.26 -0.54 -2.44
N ASP A 172 -4.18 0.25 -2.46
CA ASP A 172 -3.23 0.40 -3.56
C ASP A 172 -2.13 -0.68 -3.58
N THR A 173 -1.99 -1.45 -2.50
CA THR A 173 -0.90 -2.41 -2.33
C THR A 173 -1.22 -3.73 -3.04
N PRO A 174 -0.31 -4.25 -3.90
CA PRO A 174 -0.44 -5.58 -4.46
C PRO A 174 -0.31 -6.67 -3.37
N PRO A 175 -1.07 -7.79 -3.44
CA PRO A 175 -1.91 -8.21 -4.56
C PRO A 175 -3.34 -7.64 -4.53
N TYR A 176 -3.77 -6.96 -3.47
CA TYR A 176 -5.18 -6.54 -3.33
C TYR A 176 -5.64 -5.68 -4.50
N CYS A 177 -4.86 -4.66 -4.88
CA CYS A 177 -5.18 -3.82 -6.03
C CYS A 177 -5.22 -4.58 -7.37
N LEU A 178 -4.45 -5.67 -7.50
CA LEU A 178 -4.48 -6.53 -8.69
C LEU A 178 -5.77 -7.35 -8.76
N MET A 179 -6.29 -7.77 -7.61
CA MET A 179 -7.50 -8.58 -7.51
C MET A 179 -8.78 -7.76 -7.56
N GLU A 180 -8.78 -6.55 -6.98
CA GLU A 180 -10.00 -5.75 -6.79
C GLU A 180 -9.94 -4.33 -7.37
N GLY A 181 -8.75 -3.83 -7.72
CA GLY A 181 -8.49 -2.41 -7.95
C GLY A 181 -8.38 -1.64 -6.63
N GLY A 182 -7.57 -0.60 -6.57
CA GLY A 182 -7.40 0.25 -5.39
C GLY A 182 -8.12 1.59 -5.51
N ASN A 183 -8.51 2.17 -4.37
CA ASN A 183 -9.02 3.54 -4.27
C ASN A 183 -8.28 4.26 -3.15
N VAL A 184 -7.58 5.36 -3.44
CA VAL A 184 -6.93 6.17 -2.41
C VAL A 184 -7.28 7.63 -2.62
N ILE A 185 -7.70 8.32 -1.56
CA ILE A 185 -7.72 9.78 -1.56
C ILE A 185 -6.47 10.26 -0.85
N ASN A 186 -5.65 11.02 -1.57
CA ASN A 186 -4.48 11.68 -1.02
C ASN A 186 -4.41 13.15 -1.45
N LEU A 187 -3.52 13.88 -0.78
CA LEU A 187 -3.20 15.26 -1.09
C LEU A 187 -1.69 15.44 -1.19
N ALA A 188 -1.27 16.23 -2.19
CA ALA A 188 0.10 16.70 -2.32
C ALA A 188 0.30 17.92 -1.41
N ILE A 189 1.34 17.89 -0.57
CA ILE A 189 1.65 18.96 0.36
C ILE A 189 3.12 19.40 0.29
N GLU A 190 3.32 20.70 0.39
CA GLU A 190 4.60 21.32 0.62
C GLU A 190 4.79 21.53 2.11
N LEU A 191 6.05 21.46 2.57
CA LEU A 191 6.40 21.68 3.96
C LEU A 191 7.11 23.01 4.08
N ASN A 192 6.64 23.87 4.98
CA ASN A 192 7.17 25.22 5.17
C ASN A 192 7.26 26.03 3.85
N GLY A 193 6.29 25.84 2.96
CA GLY A 193 6.21 26.54 1.66
C GLY A 193 7.21 26.08 0.60
N GLN A 194 7.83 24.90 0.76
CA GLN A 194 8.76 24.35 -0.23
C GLN A 194 8.50 22.85 -0.48
N PRO A 195 8.72 22.37 -1.72
CA PRO A 195 8.85 20.94 -2.01
C PRO A 195 10.09 20.36 -1.30
N PRO A 196 9.92 19.42 -0.36
CA PRO A 196 11.01 18.96 0.50
C PRO A 196 11.92 17.90 -0.15
N LEU A 197 11.51 17.35 -1.31
CA LEU A 197 12.26 16.33 -2.05
C LEU A 197 12.81 16.93 -3.33
N GLN A 198 14.11 16.82 -3.53
CA GLN A 198 14.80 17.48 -4.63
C GLN A 198 15.87 16.57 -5.23
N ALA A 199 16.04 16.68 -6.55
CA ALA A 199 17.08 16.01 -7.31
C ALA A 199 17.69 17.00 -8.31
N TYR A 200 19.02 16.96 -8.44
CA TYR A 200 19.79 17.78 -9.35
C TYR A 200 20.60 16.87 -10.26
N VAL A 201 20.55 17.12 -11.57
CA VAL A 201 21.35 16.39 -12.57
C VAL A 201 22.13 17.40 -13.40
N LYS A 202 23.44 17.24 -13.46
CA LYS A 202 24.31 18.08 -14.30
C LYS A 202 25.30 17.21 -15.08
N PRO A 203 25.76 17.66 -16.25
CA PRO A 203 26.79 16.95 -16.99
C PRO A 203 28.13 16.98 -16.23
N CYS A 204 28.91 15.92 -16.40
CA CYS A 204 30.26 15.75 -15.86
C CYS A 204 31.22 15.49 -17.04
N LYS A 205 32.43 16.05 -16.98
CA LYS A 205 33.43 15.92 -18.06
C LYS A 205 33.99 14.52 -18.11
N GLU A 206 34.21 13.93 -16.94
CA GLU A 206 34.67 12.59 -16.73
C GLU A 206 33.58 11.58 -17.12
N ARG A 207 33.95 10.45 -17.74
CA ARG A 207 33.02 9.43 -18.26
C ARG A 207 32.55 8.46 -17.17
N HIS A 208 32.07 9.00 -16.06
CA HIS A 208 31.51 8.25 -14.94
C HIS A 208 30.29 8.96 -14.36
N ILE A 209 29.57 8.27 -13.50
CA ILE A 209 28.41 8.82 -12.80
C ILE A 209 28.81 9.13 -11.35
N ILE A 210 28.54 10.35 -10.88
CA ILE A 210 28.72 10.73 -9.48
C ILE A 210 27.34 10.79 -8.83
N LEU A 211 27.16 10.05 -7.73
CA LEU A 211 25.95 10.08 -6.90
C LEU A 211 26.26 10.83 -5.61
N ARG A 212 25.38 11.76 -5.21
CA ARG A 212 25.51 12.50 -3.94
C ARG A 212 24.18 12.55 -3.19
N SER A 213 24.23 12.40 -1.87
CA SER A 213 23.11 12.68 -0.97
C SER A 213 23.53 13.77 0.00
N ILE A 214 22.80 14.89 -0.02
CA ILE A 214 23.09 16.04 0.84
C ILE A 214 22.72 15.72 2.29
N ASP A 215 21.56 15.11 2.51
CA ASP A 215 21.02 14.79 3.83
C ASP A 215 21.84 13.73 4.57
N LEU A 216 22.43 12.78 3.86
CA LEU A 216 23.28 11.73 4.44
C LEU A 216 24.77 12.07 4.38
N GLY A 217 25.15 13.18 3.72
CA GLY A 217 26.55 13.58 3.53
C GLY A 217 27.38 12.55 2.76
N ALA A 218 26.75 11.76 1.89
CA ALA A 218 27.36 10.64 1.20
C ALA A 218 27.67 10.98 -0.27
N SER A 219 28.70 10.33 -0.83
CA SER A 219 29.04 10.40 -2.25
C SER A 219 29.57 9.05 -2.75
N GLU A 220 29.22 8.68 -3.97
CA GLU A 220 29.70 7.48 -4.65
C GLU A 220 30.03 7.80 -6.12
N VAL A 221 31.06 7.15 -6.67
CA VAL A 221 31.40 7.25 -8.11
C VAL A 221 31.19 5.88 -8.73
N VAL A 222 30.35 5.83 -9.75
CA VAL A 222 29.98 4.62 -10.49
C VAL A 222 30.61 4.67 -11.88
N LYS A 223 31.44 3.66 -12.18
CA LYS A 223 32.25 3.52 -13.40
C LYS A 223 31.87 2.29 -14.21
N THR A 224 31.29 1.27 -13.59
CA THR A 224 30.94 0.02 -14.29
C THR A 224 29.44 -0.31 -14.20
N TYR A 225 28.99 -1.23 -15.06
CA TYR A 225 27.61 -1.72 -15.01
C TYR A 225 27.32 -2.53 -13.76
N GLU A 226 28.31 -3.22 -13.20
CA GLU A 226 28.20 -4.01 -11.96
C GLU A 226 27.97 -3.08 -10.77
N GLU A 227 28.77 -2.01 -10.66
CA GLU A 227 28.58 -0.97 -9.64
C GLU A 227 27.22 -0.30 -9.76
N LEU A 228 26.74 -0.06 -10.99
CA LEU A 228 25.41 0.51 -11.22
C LEU A 228 24.28 -0.47 -10.87
N ALA A 229 24.44 -1.76 -11.17
CA ALA A 229 23.45 -2.80 -10.88
C ALA A 229 23.38 -3.16 -9.38
N ASP A 230 24.37 -2.73 -8.59
CA ASP A 230 24.43 -2.94 -7.16
C ASP A 230 23.55 -1.94 -6.37
N PHE A 231 22.23 -2.11 -6.51
CA PHE A 231 21.23 -1.29 -5.83
C PHE A 231 20.34 -2.08 -4.85
N TYR A 232 20.60 -3.36 -4.66
CA TYR A 232 19.82 -4.25 -3.78
C TYR A 232 20.23 -4.16 -2.30
N HIS A 233 21.26 -3.37 -1.99
CA HIS A 233 21.74 -3.19 -0.62
C HIS A 233 20.79 -2.33 0.23
N VAL A 234 20.12 -2.99 1.17
CA VAL A 234 19.24 -2.32 2.14
C VAL A 234 20.03 -1.29 2.94
N GLY A 235 19.53 -0.04 2.94
CA GLY A 235 20.16 1.06 3.68
C GLY A 235 21.25 1.79 2.89
N SER A 236 21.56 1.39 1.65
CA SER A 236 22.42 2.19 0.79
C SER A 236 21.75 3.53 0.46
N PRO A 237 22.45 4.67 0.61
CA PRO A 237 21.98 5.99 0.17
C PRO A 237 21.64 6.03 -1.33
N PHE A 238 22.21 5.12 -2.11
CA PHE A 238 22.27 5.21 -3.57
C PHE A 238 21.48 4.12 -4.31
N SER A 239 20.73 3.27 -3.60
CA SER A 239 19.83 2.29 -4.23
C SER A 239 18.82 2.94 -5.19
N ILE A 240 18.15 4.02 -4.76
CA ILE A 240 17.17 4.74 -5.57
C ILE A 240 17.80 5.31 -6.86
N PRO A 241 18.86 6.15 -6.80
CA PRO A 241 19.43 6.75 -8.00
C PRO A 241 20.04 5.72 -8.95
N LYS A 242 20.68 4.66 -8.44
CA LYS A 242 21.18 3.56 -9.28
C LYS A 242 20.05 2.86 -10.04
N ALA A 243 18.98 2.47 -9.36
CA ALA A 243 17.83 1.85 -10.01
C ALA A 243 17.14 2.80 -11.01
N ALA A 244 17.08 4.10 -10.72
CA ALA A 244 16.53 5.10 -11.63
C ALA A 244 17.37 5.24 -12.92
N LEU A 245 18.70 5.22 -12.81
CA LEU A 245 19.62 5.23 -13.96
C LEU A 245 19.50 3.97 -14.82
N VAL A 246 19.33 2.81 -14.18
CA VAL A 246 19.04 1.55 -14.88
C VAL A 246 17.76 1.69 -15.71
N LEU A 247 16.67 2.19 -15.11
CA LEU A 247 15.41 2.44 -15.83
C LEU A 247 15.49 3.55 -16.88
N ALA A 248 16.42 4.50 -16.74
CA ALA A 248 16.73 5.51 -17.74
C ALA A 248 17.55 4.96 -18.92
N GLY A 249 17.99 3.70 -18.85
CA GLY A 249 18.66 2.99 -19.94
C GLY A 249 20.18 2.94 -19.84
N PHE A 250 20.77 3.19 -18.67
CA PHE A 250 22.22 3.07 -18.45
C PHE A 250 22.68 1.64 -18.08
N GLN A 251 21.84 0.65 -18.34
CA GLN A 251 22.19 -0.77 -18.22
C GLN A 251 21.83 -1.48 -19.54
N PRO A 252 22.71 -2.33 -20.11
CA PRO A 252 22.44 -3.17 -21.27
C PRO A 252 21.04 -3.81 -21.38
N GLY A 253 20.45 -4.29 -20.29
CA GLY A 253 19.11 -4.90 -20.28
C GLY A 253 17.95 -3.91 -20.41
N PHE A 254 18.24 -2.61 -20.32
CA PHE A 254 17.28 -1.51 -20.37
C PHE A 254 17.62 -0.50 -21.48
N CYS A 255 18.57 -0.84 -22.35
CA CYS A 255 19.01 -0.03 -23.48
C CYS A 255 18.87 -0.83 -24.78
N ILE A 256 18.33 -0.20 -25.82
CA ILE A 256 18.26 -0.83 -27.15
C ILE A 256 19.67 -0.99 -27.74
N GLU A 257 20.49 0.04 -27.57
CA GLU A 257 21.89 0.04 -28.00
C GLU A 257 22.75 -0.69 -26.96
N LYS A 258 23.65 -1.55 -27.46
CA LYS A 258 24.56 -2.31 -26.61
C LYS A 258 25.95 -1.68 -26.67
N PHE A 259 26.50 -1.40 -25.50
CA PHE A 259 27.85 -0.88 -25.33
C PHE A 259 28.67 -1.87 -24.49
N GLU A 260 29.96 -1.96 -24.77
CA GLU A 260 30.89 -2.88 -24.08
C GLU A 260 31.04 -2.53 -22.58
N SER A 261 31.00 -1.25 -22.24
CA SER A 261 31.13 -0.76 -20.87
C SER A 261 30.27 0.49 -20.65
N LEU A 262 30.01 0.81 -19.37
CA LEU A 262 29.30 2.04 -18.99
C LEU A 262 30.06 3.29 -19.47
N GLU A 263 31.39 3.27 -19.41
CA GLU A 263 32.22 4.36 -19.94
C GLU A 263 31.96 4.61 -21.42
N LYS A 264 31.90 3.55 -22.25
CA LYS A 264 31.60 3.67 -23.69
C LYS A 264 30.18 4.15 -23.95
N GLN A 265 29.23 3.77 -23.11
CA GLN A 265 27.88 4.31 -23.19
C GLN A 265 27.85 5.81 -22.85
N LEU A 266 28.57 6.26 -21.82
CA LEU A 266 28.67 7.68 -21.45
C LEU A 266 29.47 8.50 -22.47
N GLU A 267 30.43 7.88 -23.17
CA GLU A 267 31.12 8.47 -24.32
C GLU A 267 30.12 8.74 -25.46
N ALA A 268 29.32 7.74 -25.84
CA ALA A 268 28.28 7.87 -26.86
C ALA A 268 27.15 8.83 -26.44
N PHE A 269 26.77 8.84 -25.16
CA PHE A 269 25.77 9.77 -24.61
C PHE A 269 26.22 11.24 -24.68
N GLY A 270 27.54 11.48 -24.64
CA GLY A 270 28.13 12.81 -24.80
C GLY A 270 28.76 13.38 -23.53
N CYS A 271 28.41 12.88 -22.34
CA CYS A 271 29.03 13.27 -21.06
C CYS A 271 28.91 12.17 -19.99
N GLY A 272 29.66 12.29 -18.88
CA GLY A 272 29.25 11.68 -17.61
C GLY A 272 28.16 12.53 -16.94
N MET A 273 27.74 12.15 -15.73
CA MET A 273 26.75 12.95 -15.01
C MET A 273 26.96 12.93 -13.50
N GLU A 274 26.53 14.01 -12.85
CA GLU A 274 26.43 14.10 -11.39
C GLU A 274 24.97 14.22 -11.00
N LEU A 275 24.48 13.25 -10.24
CA LEU A 275 23.12 13.18 -9.70
C LEU A 275 23.18 13.40 -8.18
N THR A 276 22.64 14.54 -7.75
CA THR A 276 22.59 14.93 -6.33
C THR A 276 21.15 14.90 -5.84
N MET A 277 20.92 14.30 -4.68
CA MET A 277 19.60 14.20 -4.04
C MET A 277 19.58 14.92 -2.69
N LEU A 278 18.41 15.43 -2.33
CA LEU A 278 18.10 15.98 -1.01
C LEU A 278 16.73 15.52 -0.56
N SER A 279 16.67 14.90 0.62
CA SER A 279 15.44 14.71 1.38
C SER A 279 15.46 15.59 2.63
N ALA A 280 14.65 16.64 2.66
CA ALA A 280 14.50 17.49 3.84
C ALA A 280 13.63 16.86 4.96
N ILE A 281 13.24 15.60 4.80
CA ILE A 281 12.39 14.86 5.74
C ILE A 281 13.10 13.57 6.14
N PRO A 282 13.11 13.22 7.45
CA PRO A 282 13.65 11.95 7.91
C PRO A 282 12.98 10.75 7.23
N ALA A 283 13.77 9.68 7.04
CA ALA A 283 13.25 8.37 6.68
C ALA A 283 12.26 7.88 7.75
N GLY A 284 11.24 7.12 7.32
CA GLY A 284 10.19 6.63 8.24
C GLY A 284 9.21 7.71 8.71
N SER A 285 9.14 8.85 8.02
CA SER A 285 8.17 9.93 8.29
C SER A 285 6.72 9.58 7.95
N GLY A 286 6.49 8.58 7.09
CA GLY A 286 5.16 8.19 6.64
C GLY A 286 4.56 9.12 5.58
N LEU A 287 5.35 10.00 4.96
CA LEU A 287 4.90 10.96 3.94
C LEU A 287 5.20 10.53 2.49
N GLY A 288 5.53 9.25 2.26
CA GLY A 288 5.83 8.71 0.93
C GLY A 288 7.19 9.12 0.38
N THR A 289 8.09 9.53 1.27
CA THR A 289 9.38 10.15 0.97
C THR A 289 10.22 9.35 -0.04
N SER A 290 10.35 8.04 0.14
CA SER A 290 11.19 7.20 -0.71
C SER A 290 10.67 7.08 -2.14
N SER A 291 9.37 6.77 -2.31
CA SER A 291 8.73 6.64 -3.61
C SER A 291 8.73 7.96 -4.36
N ILE A 292 8.40 9.05 -3.67
CA ILE A 292 8.37 10.38 -4.29
C ILE A 292 9.78 10.85 -4.63
N LEU A 293 10.80 10.55 -3.81
CA LEU A 293 12.19 10.85 -4.16
C LEU A 293 12.60 10.09 -5.41
N ALA A 294 12.25 8.80 -5.53
CA ALA A 294 12.46 8.02 -6.73
C ALA A 294 11.77 8.63 -7.97
N SER A 295 10.50 9.05 -7.84
CA SER A 295 9.79 9.78 -8.90
C SER A 295 10.46 11.12 -9.26
N THR A 296 11.01 11.82 -8.28
CA THR A 296 11.71 13.10 -8.48
C THR A 296 13.00 12.90 -9.26
N VAL A 297 13.78 11.87 -8.91
CA VAL A 297 14.98 11.47 -9.63
C VAL A 297 14.65 11.04 -11.06
N LEU A 298 13.65 10.17 -11.23
CA LEU A 298 13.18 9.75 -12.56
C LEU A 298 12.68 10.93 -13.39
N GLY A 299 11.99 11.89 -12.79
CA GLY A 299 11.56 13.12 -13.45
C GLY A 299 12.73 13.99 -13.92
N ALA A 300 13.76 14.16 -13.09
CA ALA A 300 14.95 14.90 -13.46
C ALA A 300 15.77 14.18 -14.55
N LEU A 301 15.91 12.85 -14.46
CA LEU A 301 16.55 12.03 -15.49
C LEU A 301 15.75 12.01 -16.80
N ASN A 302 14.42 12.00 -16.74
CA ASN A 302 13.56 12.08 -17.91
C ASN A 302 13.84 13.32 -18.75
N ASP A 303 13.94 14.48 -18.08
CA ASP A 303 14.32 15.72 -18.74
C ASP A 303 15.78 15.65 -19.23
N PHE A 304 16.74 15.35 -18.36
CA PHE A 304 18.17 15.31 -18.68
C PHE A 304 18.52 14.38 -19.86
N CYS A 305 17.89 13.21 -19.92
CA CYS A 305 18.13 12.17 -20.92
C CYS A 305 17.15 12.21 -22.11
N GLY A 306 16.25 13.20 -22.18
CA GLY A 306 15.33 13.37 -23.30
C GLY A 306 14.39 12.19 -23.53
N LEU A 307 13.96 11.52 -22.46
CA LEU A 307 13.21 10.25 -22.52
C LEU A 307 11.73 10.45 -22.87
N ALA A 308 11.21 11.67 -22.68
CA ALA A 308 9.86 12.11 -23.03
C ALA A 308 8.73 11.33 -22.33
N TRP A 309 8.96 10.90 -21.08
CA TRP A 309 7.93 10.33 -20.23
C TRP A 309 7.00 11.42 -19.71
N ASP A 310 5.70 11.11 -19.66
CA ASP A 310 4.74 11.92 -18.92
C ASP A 310 4.73 11.55 -17.42
N LYS A 311 3.90 12.24 -16.63
CA LYS A 311 3.80 11.97 -15.18
C LYS A 311 3.24 10.57 -14.89
N GLN A 312 2.41 10.01 -15.77
CA GLN A 312 1.86 8.67 -15.58
C GLN A 312 2.96 7.63 -15.72
N GLU A 313 3.77 7.76 -16.77
CA GLU A 313 4.90 6.89 -17.05
C GLU A 313 5.99 6.99 -15.98
N ILE A 314 6.28 8.20 -15.46
CA ILE A 314 7.18 8.36 -14.31
C ILE A 314 6.66 7.61 -13.09
N GLY A 315 5.35 7.69 -12.79
CA GLY A 315 4.74 6.98 -11.67
C GLY A 315 4.81 5.47 -11.82
N ARG A 316 4.55 4.95 -13.02
CA ARG A 316 4.64 3.52 -13.33
C ARG A 316 6.08 3.00 -13.25
N ARG A 317 7.06 3.74 -13.78
CA ARG A 317 8.49 3.43 -13.60
C ARG A 317 8.93 3.50 -12.15
N THR A 318 8.35 4.39 -11.37
CA THR A 318 8.60 4.44 -9.92
C THR A 318 8.12 3.15 -9.25
N LEU A 319 6.93 2.64 -9.60
CA LEU A 319 6.44 1.37 -9.07
C LEU A 319 7.41 0.23 -9.37
N VAL A 320 7.93 0.15 -10.60
CA VAL A 320 8.96 -0.84 -10.98
C VAL A 320 10.22 -0.68 -10.16
N LEU A 321 10.70 0.56 -10.03
CA LEU A 321 11.87 0.87 -9.24
C LEU A 321 11.72 0.32 -7.81
N GLU A 322 10.57 0.53 -7.17
CA GLU A 322 10.32 0.00 -5.83
C GLU A 322 10.31 -1.53 -5.77
N GLN A 323 9.74 -2.19 -6.78
CA GLN A 323 9.77 -3.65 -6.85
C GLN A 323 11.20 -4.16 -7.04
N LEU A 324 12.03 -3.47 -7.84
CA LEU A 324 13.46 -3.77 -7.98
C LEU A 324 14.21 -3.60 -6.65
N LEU A 325 13.85 -2.58 -5.86
CA LEU A 325 14.41 -2.35 -4.53
C LEU A 325 13.86 -3.29 -3.43
N THR A 326 12.91 -4.16 -3.76
CA THR A 326 12.27 -5.12 -2.82
C THR A 326 11.56 -4.47 -1.62
N THR A 327 11.20 -3.19 -1.73
CA THR A 327 10.46 -2.48 -0.68
C THR A 327 8.98 -2.87 -0.64
N GLY A 328 8.43 -3.30 -1.78
CA GLY A 328 7.09 -3.91 -1.87
C GLY A 328 5.93 -2.93 -1.69
N GLY A 329 6.14 -1.64 -1.99
CA GLY A 329 5.13 -0.59 -1.87
C GLY A 329 3.96 -0.72 -2.85
N GLY A 330 2.86 -0.03 -2.52
CA GLY A 330 1.74 0.23 -3.43
C GLY A 330 2.03 1.40 -4.37
N TRP A 331 1.02 1.84 -5.12
CA TRP A 331 1.19 2.91 -6.10
C TRP A 331 0.86 4.32 -5.58
N GLN A 332 0.25 4.46 -4.40
CA GLN A 332 -0.31 5.75 -3.97
C GLN A 332 0.76 6.84 -3.75
N ASP A 333 1.98 6.45 -3.35
CA ASP A 333 2.99 7.38 -2.86
C ASP A 333 3.53 8.26 -3.99
N GLN A 334 3.98 7.62 -5.07
CA GLN A 334 4.47 8.29 -6.25
C GLN A 334 3.42 9.21 -6.86
N PHE A 335 2.20 8.69 -7.09
CA PHE A 335 1.13 9.49 -7.69
C PHE A 335 0.65 10.60 -6.75
N GLY A 336 0.76 10.39 -5.44
CA GLY A 336 0.48 11.37 -4.40
C GLY A 336 1.35 12.62 -4.50
N GLY A 337 2.66 12.46 -4.74
CA GLY A 337 3.61 13.58 -4.90
C GLY A 337 3.77 14.09 -6.34
N LEU A 338 3.62 13.22 -7.35
CA LEU A 338 3.76 13.58 -8.76
C LEU A 338 2.68 14.57 -9.24
N LEU A 339 1.45 14.36 -8.76
CA LEU A 339 0.29 15.13 -9.14
C LEU A 339 -0.06 16.10 -8.00
N GLN A 340 -0.57 17.27 -8.36
CA GLN A 340 -0.95 18.35 -7.44
C GLN A 340 -2.12 17.96 -6.50
N GLY A 341 -2.56 18.91 -5.68
CA GLY A 341 -3.90 18.99 -5.08
C GLY A 341 -4.39 17.77 -4.30
N ILE A 342 -5.70 17.76 -4.07
CA ILE A 342 -6.45 16.66 -3.47
C ILE A 342 -7.04 15.84 -4.62
N LYS A 343 -6.94 14.52 -4.52
CA LYS A 343 -7.29 13.62 -5.61
C LYS A 343 -7.72 12.28 -5.09
N LEU A 344 -8.74 11.71 -5.73
CA LEU A 344 -9.05 10.29 -5.68
C LEU A 344 -8.29 9.61 -6.83
N LEU A 345 -7.46 8.63 -6.47
CA LEU A 345 -6.73 7.78 -7.40
C LEU A 345 -7.39 6.40 -7.43
N GLN A 346 -7.67 5.88 -8.61
CA GLN A 346 -8.34 4.60 -8.78
C GLN A 346 -7.67 3.70 -9.81
N THR A 347 -7.41 2.45 -9.45
CA THR A 347 -6.99 1.42 -10.41
C THR A 347 -8.09 0.37 -10.63
N LYS A 348 -7.97 -0.34 -11.75
CA LYS A 348 -8.80 -1.52 -12.03
C LYS A 348 -8.06 -2.79 -11.61
N ARG A 349 -8.77 -3.92 -11.67
CA ARG A 349 -8.18 -5.25 -11.52
C ARG A 349 -7.17 -5.51 -12.64
N GLY A 350 -6.11 -6.25 -12.34
CA GLY A 350 -5.07 -6.63 -13.29
C GLY A 350 -3.71 -5.99 -12.99
N PHE A 351 -2.72 -6.28 -13.83
CA PHE A 351 -1.34 -5.77 -13.66
C PHE A 351 -1.13 -4.35 -14.17
N ASP A 352 -2.06 -3.81 -14.95
CA ASP A 352 -2.08 -2.39 -15.29
C ASP A 352 -2.56 -1.56 -14.10
N GLN A 353 -1.60 -1.20 -13.25
CA GLN A 353 -1.81 -0.39 -12.04
C GLN A 353 -1.52 1.10 -12.31
N SER A 354 -2.06 1.61 -13.42
CA SER A 354 -2.02 3.03 -13.78
C SER A 354 -3.29 3.73 -13.27
N PRO A 355 -3.22 4.55 -12.20
CA PRO A 355 -4.42 5.11 -11.59
C PRO A 355 -5.07 6.20 -12.46
N THR A 356 -6.39 6.10 -12.59
CA THR A 356 -7.25 7.20 -13.04
C THR A 356 -7.32 8.24 -11.93
N VAL A 357 -7.25 9.52 -12.31
CA VAL A 357 -7.18 10.64 -11.37
C VAL A 357 -8.49 11.43 -11.40
N HIS A 358 -9.13 11.54 -10.24
CA HIS A 358 -10.31 12.38 -10.03
C HIS A 358 -9.93 13.54 -9.11
N TRP A 359 -9.84 14.73 -9.68
CA TRP A 359 -9.52 15.95 -8.95
C TRP A 359 -10.65 16.36 -8.01
N LEU A 360 -10.30 16.74 -6.79
CA LEU A 360 -11.24 17.12 -5.74
C LEU A 360 -11.15 18.63 -5.40
N PRO A 361 -12.27 19.25 -4.99
CA PRO A 361 -12.30 20.64 -4.52
C PRO A 361 -11.34 20.86 -3.34
N SER A 362 -10.77 22.08 -3.27
CA SER A 362 -9.73 22.44 -2.30
C SER A 362 -10.24 23.30 -1.14
N GLU A 363 -11.50 23.72 -1.21
CA GLU A 363 -12.16 24.68 -0.31
C GLU A 363 -12.06 24.24 1.16
N LEU A 364 -12.23 22.94 1.42
CA LEU A 364 -12.09 22.35 2.76
C LEU A 364 -10.70 22.51 3.39
N TYR A 365 -9.69 22.88 2.60
CA TYR A 365 -8.30 23.04 3.02
C TYR A 365 -7.77 24.47 2.85
N THR A 366 -8.41 25.26 1.99
CA THR A 366 -7.93 26.61 1.63
C THR A 366 -8.73 27.73 2.29
N GLN A 367 -10.00 27.50 2.64
CA GLN A 367 -10.84 28.49 3.31
C GLN A 367 -10.24 28.92 4.67
N PRO A 368 -10.23 30.22 5.01
CA PRO A 368 -9.59 30.72 6.23
C PRO A 368 -10.05 30.03 7.52
N GLU A 369 -11.34 29.71 7.63
CA GLU A 369 -11.94 29.03 8.78
C GLU A 369 -11.47 27.57 8.96
N TYR A 370 -11.13 26.88 7.87
CA TYR A 370 -10.72 25.47 7.89
C TYR A 370 -9.21 25.28 7.79
N ARG A 371 -8.52 26.17 7.08
CA ARG A 371 -7.07 26.10 6.86
C ARG A 371 -6.29 25.97 8.18
N GLN A 372 -6.70 26.72 9.20
CA GLN A 372 -6.04 26.68 10.52
C GLN A 372 -6.34 25.39 11.31
N CYS A 373 -7.43 24.70 10.97
CA CYS A 373 -7.85 23.46 11.63
C CYS A 373 -7.05 22.25 11.17
N HIS A 374 -6.33 22.36 10.05
CA HIS A 374 -5.47 21.30 9.53
C HIS A 374 -4.07 21.43 10.13
N LEU A 375 -3.67 20.43 10.93
CA LEU A 375 -2.41 20.44 11.66
C LEU A 375 -1.55 19.26 11.27
N LEU A 376 -0.25 19.49 11.13
CA LEU A 376 0.74 18.46 10.89
C LEU A 376 1.79 18.50 11.99
N TYR A 377 1.90 17.39 12.74
CA TYR A 377 2.80 17.27 13.88
C TYR A 377 3.78 16.12 13.66
N TYR A 378 5.08 16.40 13.62
CA TYR A 378 6.08 15.36 13.63
C TYR A 378 6.19 14.79 15.04
N THR A 379 5.92 13.49 15.20
CA THR A 379 5.94 12.84 16.52
C THR A 379 7.35 12.60 17.05
N GLY A 380 8.37 12.63 16.19
CA GLY A 380 9.75 12.23 16.52
C GLY A 380 9.96 10.73 16.72
N ILE A 381 8.90 9.92 16.63
CA ILE A 381 8.94 8.47 16.70
C ILE A 381 9.14 7.93 15.29
N THR A 382 10.15 7.09 15.06
CA THR A 382 10.40 6.47 13.75
C THR A 382 10.34 4.96 13.87
N ARG A 383 9.64 4.30 12.93
CA ARG A 383 9.59 2.84 12.81
C ARG A 383 9.72 2.44 11.35
N THR A 384 10.48 1.38 11.08
CA THR A 384 10.60 0.82 9.73
C THR A 384 9.32 0.04 9.37
N ALA A 385 8.65 0.43 8.29
CA ALA A 385 7.40 -0.17 7.83
C ALA A 385 7.54 -1.57 7.18
N LYS A 386 8.77 -2.02 6.89
CA LYS A 386 9.04 -3.23 6.08
C LYS A 386 8.43 -4.50 6.67
N THR A 387 8.54 -4.71 7.98
CA THR A 387 7.99 -5.91 8.63
C THR A 387 6.47 -5.90 8.68
N LEU A 388 5.86 -4.72 8.82
CA LEU A 388 4.40 -4.57 8.83
C LEU A 388 3.80 -4.91 7.46
N LEU A 389 4.43 -4.37 6.40
CA LEU A 389 3.98 -4.59 5.03
C LEU A 389 4.03 -6.07 4.63
N ALA A 390 5.10 -6.79 5.00
CA ALA A 390 5.25 -8.20 4.64
C ALA A 390 4.12 -9.08 5.22
N GLU A 391 3.71 -8.84 6.47
CA GLU A 391 2.66 -9.62 7.13
C GLU A 391 1.27 -9.33 6.56
N ILE A 392 0.95 -8.06 6.30
CA ILE A 392 -0.32 -7.67 5.67
C ILE A 392 -0.42 -8.29 4.26
N VAL A 393 0.64 -8.16 3.46
CA VAL A 393 0.69 -8.74 2.11
C VAL A 393 0.61 -10.27 2.15
N ARG A 394 1.22 -10.92 3.15
CA ARG A 394 1.07 -12.37 3.38
C ARG A 394 -0.40 -12.76 3.57
N ARG A 395 -1.15 -12.03 4.39
CA ARG A 395 -2.59 -12.30 4.59
C ARG A 395 -3.41 -12.06 3.33
N MET A 396 -3.06 -11.05 2.52
CA MET A 396 -3.66 -10.84 1.21
C MET A 396 -3.40 -12.00 0.25
N PHE A 397 -2.17 -12.54 0.20
CA PHE A 397 -1.85 -13.75 -0.56
C PHE A 397 -2.59 -14.99 -0.05
N LEU A 398 -2.92 -15.05 1.23
CA LEU A 398 -3.74 -16.12 1.79
C LEU A 398 -5.24 -15.90 1.61
N ASN A 399 -5.66 -14.82 0.93
CA ASN A 399 -7.06 -14.46 0.77
C ASN A 399 -7.82 -14.49 2.12
N ASN A 400 -7.16 -14.02 3.17
CA ASN A 400 -7.72 -14.03 4.52
C ASN A 400 -9.03 -13.23 4.55
N HIS A 401 -10.11 -13.85 5.02
CA HIS A 401 -11.46 -13.31 4.87
C HIS A 401 -11.60 -11.92 5.52
N ASP A 402 -11.20 -11.80 6.78
CA ASP A 402 -11.38 -10.57 7.56
C ASP A 402 -10.55 -9.42 6.99
N GLU A 403 -9.30 -9.70 6.59
CA GLU A 403 -8.40 -8.72 5.97
C GLU A 403 -8.97 -8.20 4.63
N ILE A 404 -9.42 -9.11 3.75
CA ILE A 404 -9.99 -8.75 2.45
C ILE A 404 -11.33 -8.01 2.62
N ALA A 405 -12.16 -8.41 3.58
CA ALA A 405 -13.41 -7.72 3.89
C ALA A 405 -13.17 -6.30 4.40
N LEU A 406 -12.17 -6.11 5.27
CA LEU A 406 -11.76 -4.79 5.75
C LEU A 406 -11.25 -3.91 4.61
N LEU A 407 -10.40 -4.44 3.73
CA LEU A 407 -9.91 -3.70 2.56
C LEU A 407 -11.04 -3.26 1.62
N ARG A 408 -12.08 -4.08 1.45
CA ARG A 408 -13.30 -3.71 0.71
C ARG A 408 -14.07 -2.56 1.39
N ASP A 409 -14.26 -2.62 2.71
CA ASP A 409 -14.88 -1.50 3.46
C ASP A 409 -14.02 -0.23 3.40
N MET A 410 -12.70 -0.34 3.42
CA MET A 410 -11.79 0.81 3.21
C MET A 410 -11.94 1.42 1.82
N LYS A 411 -12.07 0.57 0.79
CA LYS A 411 -12.30 1.01 -0.59
C LYS A 411 -13.64 1.72 -0.76
N GLU A 412 -14.71 1.21 -0.15
CA GLU A 412 -16.03 1.84 -0.14
C GLU A 412 -16.04 3.14 0.68
N HIS A 413 -15.42 3.13 1.87
CA HIS A 413 -15.24 4.31 2.71
C HIS A 413 -14.54 5.45 1.97
N THR A 414 -13.58 5.12 1.12
CA THR A 414 -12.88 6.10 0.27
C THR A 414 -13.85 6.80 -0.69
N LEU A 415 -14.82 6.08 -1.27
CA LEU A 415 -15.85 6.69 -2.14
C LEU A 415 -16.85 7.54 -1.34
N ASN A 416 -17.17 7.13 -0.11
CA ASN A 416 -17.99 7.96 0.78
C ASN A 416 -17.28 9.26 1.15
N LEU A 417 -15.95 9.21 1.39
CA LEU A 417 -15.16 10.42 1.62
C LEU A 417 -15.06 11.30 0.37
N TYR A 418 -14.93 10.70 -0.82
CA TYR A 418 -15.00 11.42 -2.09
C TYR A 418 -16.29 12.27 -2.19
N GLU A 419 -17.45 11.66 -1.94
CA GLU A 419 -18.75 12.36 -1.93
C GLU A 419 -18.84 13.44 -0.84
N THR A 420 -18.25 13.19 0.33
CA THR A 420 -18.22 14.14 1.45
C THR A 420 -17.43 15.40 1.09
N ILE A 421 -16.27 15.23 0.44
CA ILE A 421 -15.43 16.35 -0.02
C ILE A 421 -16.16 17.13 -1.12
N GLN A 422 -16.82 16.45 -2.06
CA GLN A 422 -17.60 17.10 -3.12
C GLN A 422 -18.73 17.99 -2.59
N ARG A 423 -19.27 17.66 -1.41
CA ARG A 423 -20.32 18.43 -0.73
C ARG A 423 -19.78 19.55 0.18
N ASN A 424 -18.46 19.73 0.23
CA ASN A 424 -17.79 20.65 1.16
C ASN A 424 -18.21 20.46 2.63
N ASP A 425 -18.38 19.20 3.06
CA ASP A 425 -18.70 18.88 4.46
C ASP A 425 -17.41 18.69 5.29
N PHE A 426 -16.97 19.76 5.95
CA PHE A 426 -15.76 19.76 6.78
C PHE A 426 -15.86 18.82 8.00
N VAL A 427 -17.03 18.77 8.64
CA VAL A 427 -17.25 17.90 9.81
C VAL A 427 -17.25 16.43 9.37
N GLY A 428 -17.89 16.14 8.24
CA GLY A 428 -17.86 14.83 7.59
C GLY A 428 -16.44 14.39 7.24
N LEU A 429 -15.62 15.28 6.64
CA LEU A 429 -14.21 15.02 6.33
C LEU A 429 -13.44 14.57 7.58
N GLY A 430 -13.53 15.33 8.68
CA GLY A 430 -12.83 14.98 9.92
C GLY A 430 -13.29 13.64 10.50
N LYS A 431 -14.59 13.37 10.54
CA LYS A 431 -15.14 12.08 11.00
C LYS A 431 -14.71 10.92 10.09
N ALA A 432 -14.64 11.14 8.78
CA ALA A 432 -14.20 10.13 7.84
C ALA A 432 -12.71 9.78 8.03
N ILE A 433 -11.87 10.78 8.29
CA ILE A 433 -10.46 10.56 8.67
C ILE A 433 -10.36 9.75 9.96
N ARG A 434 -11.22 10.02 10.96
CA ARG A 434 -11.29 9.22 12.19
C ARG A 434 -11.69 7.77 11.90
N LYS A 435 -12.65 7.52 10.99
CA LYS A 435 -12.98 6.15 10.54
C LYS A 435 -11.78 5.49 9.85
N THR A 436 -11.07 6.21 8.98
CA THR A 436 -9.84 5.72 8.34
C THR A 436 -8.79 5.32 9.37
N TRP A 437 -8.59 6.12 10.41
CA TRP A 437 -7.66 5.78 11.50
C TRP A 437 -8.03 4.49 12.23
N ALA A 438 -9.32 4.27 12.48
CA ALA A 438 -9.80 3.01 13.05
C ALA A 438 -9.56 1.82 12.10
N GLN A 439 -9.81 2.00 10.79
CA GLN A 439 -9.55 0.97 9.77
C GLN A 439 -8.05 0.62 9.67
N ASN A 440 -7.17 1.61 9.67
CA ASN A 440 -5.71 1.37 9.64
C ASN A 440 -5.24 0.59 10.87
N GLN A 441 -5.76 0.91 12.06
CA GLN A 441 -5.46 0.16 13.28
C GLN A 441 -6.05 -1.26 13.28
N ALA A 442 -7.17 -1.48 12.59
CA ALA A 442 -7.77 -2.81 12.44
C ALA A 442 -6.98 -3.70 11.47
N ILE A 443 -6.38 -3.12 10.40
CA ILE A 443 -5.44 -3.83 9.53
C ILE A 443 -4.18 -4.24 10.31
N ASP A 444 -3.59 -3.27 11.03
CA ASP A 444 -2.37 -3.51 11.80
C ASP A 444 -2.42 -2.84 13.18
N GLY A 445 -2.38 -3.67 14.22
CA GLY A 445 -2.28 -3.21 15.61
C GLY A 445 -0.97 -2.46 15.90
N GLY A 446 0.06 -2.62 15.06
CA GLY A 446 1.29 -1.84 15.13
C GLY A 446 1.18 -0.38 14.70
N THR A 447 0.02 0.03 14.14
CA THR A 447 -0.22 1.37 13.61
C THR A 447 -0.14 2.46 14.69
N ASN A 448 -0.67 2.20 15.90
CA ASN A 448 -0.78 3.18 16.98
C ASN A 448 -0.02 2.74 18.25
N PRO A 449 1.32 2.84 18.26
CA PRO A 449 2.13 2.47 19.42
C PRO A 449 1.88 3.42 20.60
N ALA A 450 2.25 3.00 21.80
CA ALA A 450 1.98 3.73 23.05
C ALA A 450 2.39 5.22 23.01
N GLY A 451 3.54 5.56 22.39
CA GLY A 451 3.98 6.94 22.25
C GLY A 451 3.11 7.80 21.33
N VAL A 452 2.59 7.22 20.23
CA VAL A 452 1.63 7.91 19.36
C VAL A 452 0.27 8.03 20.05
N LYS A 453 -0.16 6.97 20.74
CA LYS A 453 -1.42 6.97 21.49
C LYS A 453 -1.42 8.04 22.58
N ALA A 454 -0.33 8.20 23.32
CA ALA A 454 -0.17 9.26 24.31
C ALA A 454 -0.37 10.66 23.70
N ILE A 455 0.15 10.91 22.49
CA ILE A 455 -0.06 12.17 21.77
C ILE A 455 -1.54 12.34 21.41
N SER A 456 -2.15 11.31 20.82
CA SER A 456 -3.55 11.39 20.39
C SER A 456 -4.52 11.55 21.57
N ASP A 457 -4.27 10.87 22.69
CA ASP A 457 -5.12 10.93 23.88
C ASP A 457 -5.18 12.34 24.47
N MET A 458 -4.10 13.13 24.34
CA MET A 458 -4.06 14.53 24.82
C MET A 458 -4.93 15.50 24.01
N VAL A 459 -5.31 15.12 22.78
CA VAL A 459 -5.94 16.05 21.81
C VAL A 459 -7.21 15.48 21.16
N ASP A 460 -7.65 14.28 21.54
CA ASP A 460 -8.76 13.60 20.87
C ASP A 460 -10.08 14.38 20.98
N ASP A 461 -10.34 14.98 22.14
CA ASP A 461 -11.52 15.80 22.38
C ASP A 461 -11.51 17.12 21.58
N LEU A 462 -10.35 17.57 21.09
CA LEU A 462 -10.21 18.77 20.26
C LEU A 462 -10.26 18.46 18.76
N CYS A 463 -10.16 17.19 18.38
CA CYS A 463 -10.13 16.75 16.99
C CYS A 463 -11.48 16.22 16.49
N LEU A 464 -11.79 16.50 15.22
CA LEU A 464 -12.81 15.76 14.45
C LEU A 464 -12.27 14.41 14.00
N GLY A 465 -10.98 14.36 13.69
CA GLY A 465 -10.24 13.15 13.37
C GLY A 465 -8.76 13.42 13.18
N TYR A 466 -7.97 12.37 13.21
CA TYR A 466 -6.52 12.40 13.00
C TYR A 466 -6.06 11.02 12.55
N LYS A 467 -4.90 10.97 11.88
CA LYS A 467 -4.25 9.70 11.53
C LYS A 467 -2.76 9.89 11.26
N LEU A 468 -2.02 8.78 11.28
CA LEU A 468 -0.71 8.73 10.66
C LEU A 468 -0.89 8.57 9.14
N PRO A 469 -0.28 9.42 8.29
CA PRO A 469 -0.51 9.48 6.84
C PRO A 469 0.30 8.44 6.04
N GLY A 470 0.78 7.39 6.69
CA GLY A 470 1.58 6.32 6.07
C GLY A 470 1.29 4.99 6.74
N ALA A 471 2.21 4.03 6.63
CA ALA A 471 2.03 2.67 7.13
C ALA A 471 1.81 2.54 8.66
N GLY A 472 1.99 3.62 9.42
CA GLY A 472 1.79 3.65 10.87
C GLY A 472 3.07 3.43 11.69
N GLY A 473 2.93 3.40 13.02
CA GLY A 473 4.04 3.13 13.94
C GLY A 473 4.90 4.34 14.31
N GLY A 474 4.66 5.52 13.73
CA GLY A 474 5.40 6.75 13.98
C GLY A 474 5.30 7.73 12.81
N GLY A 475 6.20 8.71 12.78
CA GLY A 475 6.29 9.72 11.73
C GLY A 475 5.45 10.95 12.04
N TYR A 476 4.71 11.43 11.04
CA TYR A 476 3.82 12.57 11.20
C TYR A 476 2.42 12.15 11.65
N LEU A 477 1.79 12.96 12.50
CA LEU A 477 0.38 12.89 12.83
C LEU A 477 -0.33 14.05 12.14
N TYR A 478 -1.26 13.72 11.24
CA TYR A 478 -2.14 14.68 10.60
C TYR A 478 -3.44 14.76 11.41
N MET A 479 -3.86 15.98 11.76
CA MET A 479 -5.03 16.23 12.60
C MET A 479 -5.96 17.25 11.95
N VAL A 480 -7.25 17.02 12.11
CA VAL A 480 -8.32 17.96 11.76
C VAL A 480 -9.00 18.39 13.04
N ALA A 481 -8.71 19.61 13.50
CA ALA A 481 -9.34 20.22 14.67
C ALA A 481 -10.81 20.53 14.39
N LYS A 482 -11.61 20.67 15.46
CA LYS A 482 -13.03 21.06 15.37
C LYS A 482 -13.24 22.46 14.78
N ASP A 483 -12.39 23.38 15.18
CA ASP A 483 -12.44 24.79 14.84
C ASP A 483 -11.05 25.44 15.11
N PRO A 484 -10.82 26.72 14.73
CA PRO A 484 -9.55 27.39 14.93
C PRO A 484 -9.11 27.50 16.40
N ASP A 485 -10.05 27.63 17.34
CA ASP A 485 -9.74 27.71 18.77
C ASP A 485 -9.23 26.36 19.30
N ALA A 486 -9.87 25.26 18.90
CA ALA A 486 -9.38 23.91 19.16
C ALA A 486 -7.99 23.69 18.55
N ALA A 487 -7.75 24.18 17.33
CA ALA A 487 -6.44 24.09 16.69
C ALA A 487 -5.34 24.85 17.48
N ALA A 488 -5.66 26.05 17.98
CA ALA A 488 -4.75 26.82 18.82
C ALA A 488 -4.45 26.10 20.14
N ARG A 489 -5.47 25.50 20.78
CA ARG A 489 -5.31 24.70 22.01
C ARG A 489 -4.45 23.46 21.78
N ILE A 490 -4.65 22.74 20.67
CA ILE A 490 -3.81 21.60 20.28
C ILE A 490 -2.35 22.02 20.18
N ARG A 491 -2.07 23.16 19.52
CA ARG A 491 -0.71 23.70 19.40
C ARG A 491 -0.11 24.03 20.76
N GLN A 492 -0.87 24.64 21.67
CA GLN A 492 -0.42 24.93 23.02
C GLN A 492 -0.07 23.67 23.80
N ILE A 493 -0.96 22.66 23.80
CA ILE A 493 -0.77 21.40 24.53
C ILE A 493 0.49 20.68 24.03
N LEU A 494 0.61 20.46 22.72
CA LEU A 494 1.71 19.66 22.17
C LEU A 494 3.07 20.38 22.18
N ASN A 495 3.09 21.73 22.21
CA ASN A 495 4.32 22.50 22.41
C ASN A 495 4.74 22.57 23.89
N ALA A 496 3.79 22.56 24.82
CA ALA A 496 4.07 22.55 26.25
C ALA A 496 4.53 21.17 26.74
N THR A 497 4.17 20.09 26.04
CA THR A 497 4.47 18.71 26.43
C THR A 497 5.02 17.88 25.26
N PRO A 498 6.16 18.27 24.67
CA PRO A 498 6.78 17.51 23.59
C PRO A 498 7.25 16.15 24.12
N GLN A 499 6.89 15.07 23.42
CA GLN A 499 7.25 13.70 23.84
C GLN A 499 8.75 13.41 23.70
N ASN A 500 9.45 14.16 22.86
CA ASN A 500 10.89 14.06 22.64
C ASN A 500 11.41 15.35 21.98
N ALA A 501 12.73 15.52 21.91
CA ALA A 501 13.38 16.71 21.37
C ALA A 501 13.09 16.99 19.89
N ASN A 502 12.65 15.98 19.13
CA ASN A 502 12.37 16.14 17.71
C ASN A 502 10.90 16.50 17.43
N ALA A 503 10.01 16.29 18.40
CA ALA A 503 8.57 16.45 18.21
C ALA A 503 8.20 17.93 18.02
N ARG A 504 7.50 18.24 16.92
CA ARG A 504 7.23 19.63 16.52
C ARG A 504 6.11 19.75 15.49
N PHE A 505 5.46 20.90 15.46
CA PHE A 505 4.59 21.25 14.33
C PHE A 505 5.42 21.59 13.09
N VAL A 506 4.87 21.26 11.93
CA VAL A 506 5.40 21.64 10.62
C VAL A 506 4.29 22.30 9.85
N ASP A 507 4.59 23.44 9.24
CA ASP A 507 3.61 24.11 8.40
C ASP A 507 3.44 23.32 7.10
N MET A 508 2.18 23.12 6.72
CA MET A 508 1.84 22.43 5.49
C MET A 508 0.91 23.27 4.63
N THR A 509 1.12 23.18 3.32
CA THR A 509 0.27 23.82 2.31
C THR A 509 0.01 22.86 1.18
N LEU A 510 -1.20 22.88 0.62
CA LEU A 510 -1.50 22.11 -0.58
C LEU A 510 -0.57 22.54 -1.72
N SER A 511 0.02 21.57 -2.42
CA SER A 511 0.81 21.84 -3.61
C SER A 511 -0.08 21.93 -4.84
N GLU A 512 0.04 23.00 -5.61
CA GLU A 512 -0.73 23.21 -6.84
C GLU A 512 -0.06 22.61 -8.09
N LYS A 513 1.18 22.10 -7.96
CA LYS A 513 2.01 21.70 -9.11
C LYS A 513 2.39 20.23 -9.15
N GLY A 514 2.51 19.57 -7.99
CA GLY A 514 3.11 18.23 -7.92
C GLY A 514 4.60 18.27 -8.30
N LEU A 515 5.10 17.21 -8.95
CA LEU A 515 6.47 17.19 -9.51
C LEU A 515 6.66 18.33 -10.50
N GLN A 516 7.76 19.07 -10.31
CA GLN A 516 8.27 20.10 -11.20
C GLN A 516 9.69 19.76 -11.61
N VAL A 517 10.01 19.98 -12.88
CA VAL A 517 11.37 19.88 -13.42
C VAL A 517 11.67 21.18 -14.15
N SER A 518 12.81 21.78 -13.87
CA SER A 518 13.28 23.01 -14.50
C SER A 518 14.76 22.91 -14.82
N ARG A 519 15.23 23.70 -15.78
CA ARG A 519 16.64 23.85 -16.10
C ARG A 519 17.10 25.24 -15.67
N SER A 520 18.31 25.34 -15.13
CA SER A 520 19.00 26.60 -14.86
C SER A 520 20.24 26.73 -15.71
#